data_AF-A0A1J7IH36-F1
#
_entry.id   AF-A0A1J7IH36-F1
#
_cell.length_a   1.000
_cell.length_b   1.000
_cell.length_c   1.000
_cell.angle_alpha   90.00
_cell.angle_beta   90.00
_cell.angle_gamma   90.00
#
_symmetry.space_group_name_H-M   'P 1'
#
loop_
_entity.id
_entity.type
_entity.pdbx_description
1 polymer ?
#
loop_
_entity_poly.entity_id
_entity_poly.type
_entity_poly.pdbx_seq_one_letter_code
_entity_poly.pdbx_strand_id
1 'polypeptide(L)'
;MEYQTRLTMFLPDLVLLVVFFLHSTTWTTAQEVENETEFDYIKRSEKGPLHWGDLKKEWGACKNGKMQSPIDLSRHNVRVVSGLGKLKKNYKAQNASITNRGHDIALKWKEDAGSININGTEYFLRQCHWHSPSEHTINGRMYDLELHMVHESKTNLKNRIAVIGLLFKIGRPDPILSKNRTQV
;
A
#
# COMPACT_ATOMS: atom_id res chain seq x y z
N MET A 1 66.58 -10.59 50.20
CA MET A 1 67.25 -10.07 48.99
C MET A 1 67.03 -11.10 47.90
N GLU A 2 65.87 -10.99 47.25
CA GLU A 2 65.71 -10.53 45.84
C GLU A 2 65.81 -11.72 44.88
N TYR A 3 64.74 -12.52 44.76
CA TYR A 3 63.61 -12.40 43.81
C TYR A 3 64.00 -12.43 42.32
N GLN A 4 63.83 -13.63 41.78
CA GLN A 4 63.68 -14.01 40.38
C GLN A 4 62.35 -13.44 39.86
N THR A 5 62.32 -12.82 38.67
CA THR A 5 61.05 -12.45 38.02
C THR A 5 61.06 -12.92 36.58
N ARG A 6 60.29 -13.99 36.33
CA ARG A 6 59.87 -14.43 35.00
C ARG A 6 58.83 -13.43 34.49
N LEU A 7 59.00 -12.99 33.25
CA LEU A 7 58.04 -12.16 32.53
C LEU A 7 56.80 -13.01 32.22
N THR A 8 55.73 -12.86 33.01
CA THR A 8 54.42 -13.43 32.72
C THR A 8 53.65 -12.52 31.78
N MET A 9 53.31 -13.06 30.61
CA MET A 9 52.47 -12.48 29.57
C MET A 9 51.05 -12.23 30.10
N PHE A 10 50.59 -10.97 30.10
CA PHE A 10 49.18 -10.63 30.35
C PHE A 10 48.51 -10.34 29.00
N LEU A 11 47.59 -11.22 28.59
CA LEU A 11 46.60 -10.93 27.56
C LEU A 11 45.43 -10.20 28.24
N PRO A 12 45.05 -8.97 27.83
CA PRO A 12 43.77 -8.41 28.26
C PRO A 12 42.66 -9.06 27.41
N ASP A 13 41.67 -9.61 28.09
CA ASP A 13 40.44 -10.17 27.53
C ASP A 13 39.80 -9.22 26.51
N LEU A 14 39.87 -9.61 25.23
CA LEU A 14 39.10 -8.99 24.16
C LEU A 14 37.66 -9.49 24.27
N VAL A 15 36.86 -8.84 25.12
CA VAL A 15 35.40 -9.03 25.12
C VAL A 15 34.84 -8.38 23.86
N LEU A 16 34.77 -9.18 22.78
CA LEU A 16 34.10 -8.80 21.55
C LEU A 16 32.58 -8.79 21.78
N LEU A 17 32.04 -7.64 22.22
CA LEU A 17 30.60 -7.37 22.25
C LEU A 17 30.08 -7.28 20.79
N VAL A 18 29.75 -8.43 20.21
CA VAL A 18 29.02 -8.50 18.95
C VAL A 18 27.57 -8.13 19.25
N VAL A 19 27.25 -6.84 19.15
CA VAL A 19 25.87 -6.37 19.11
C VAL A 19 25.29 -6.80 17.77
N PHE A 20 24.66 -7.96 17.72
CA PHE A 20 23.79 -8.34 16.61
C PHE A 20 22.59 -7.39 16.61
N PHE A 21 22.70 -6.28 15.87
CA PHE A 21 21.53 -5.55 15.44
C PHE A 21 20.72 -6.49 14.54
N LEU A 22 19.75 -7.20 15.12
CA LEU A 22 18.66 -7.84 14.40
C LEU A 22 17.85 -6.76 13.70
N HIS A 23 18.36 -6.25 12.58
CA HIS A 23 17.54 -5.57 11.60
C HIS A 23 16.63 -6.65 11.03
N SER A 24 15.38 -6.67 11.48
CA SER A 24 14.32 -7.45 10.85
C SER A 24 14.16 -6.92 9.43
N THR A 25 14.91 -7.50 8.49
CA THR A 25 14.76 -7.20 7.08
C THR A 25 13.40 -7.75 6.66
N THR A 26 12.50 -6.85 6.29
CA THR A 26 11.21 -7.25 5.74
C THR A 26 11.43 -7.68 4.29
N TRP A 27 11.14 -8.94 3.97
CA TRP A 27 11.31 -9.50 2.65
C TRP A 27 10.09 -9.23 1.78
N THR A 28 10.33 -9.04 0.48
CA THR A 28 9.27 -8.84 -0.51
C THR A 28 9.41 -9.88 -1.62
N THR A 29 8.39 -10.73 -1.76
CA THR A 29 8.33 -11.77 -2.78
C THR A 29 7.47 -11.29 -3.95
N ALA A 30 7.93 -11.46 -5.19
CA ALA A 30 7.14 -11.16 -6.40
C ALA A 30 6.32 -12.40 -6.85
N GLN A 31 5.07 -12.19 -7.26
CA GLN A 31 4.19 -13.21 -7.88
C GLN A 31 3.57 -12.64 -9.17
N GLU A 32 3.45 -13.47 -10.22
CA GLU A 32 2.92 -13.06 -11.53
C GLU A 32 1.43 -13.40 -11.79
N VAL A 33 0.80 -12.45 -12.50
CA VAL A 33 -0.39 -12.40 -13.37
C VAL A 33 -1.63 -13.24 -12.99
N GLU A 34 -2.68 -12.54 -12.54
CA GLU A 34 -4.07 -13.02 -12.59
C GLU A 34 -4.57 -12.95 -14.06
N ASN A 35 -5.46 -13.84 -14.52
CA ASN A 35 -5.87 -13.90 -15.94
C ASN A 35 -6.61 -12.62 -16.39
N GLU A 36 -5.93 -11.80 -17.18
CA GLU A 36 -6.32 -10.44 -17.62
C GLU A 36 -7.28 -10.37 -18.81
N THR A 37 -7.73 -11.51 -19.34
CA THR A 37 -8.45 -11.53 -20.63
C THR A 37 -9.89 -10.99 -20.57
N GLU A 38 -10.40 -10.71 -19.37
CA GLU A 38 -11.81 -10.43 -19.15
C GLU A 38 -12.20 -8.96 -19.30
N PHE A 39 -11.28 -8.01 -19.06
CA PHE A 39 -11.51 -6.57 -19.20
C PHE A 39 -10.21 -5.83 -19.58
N ASP A 40 -10.32 -4.60 -20.08
CA ASP A 40 -9.17 -3.71 -20.33
C ASP A 40 -9.49 -2.23 -20.02
N TYR A 41 -8.49 -1.36 -20.16
CA TYR A 41 -8.60 0.09 -19.93
C TYR A 41 -8.65 0.93 -21.22
N ILE A 42 -8.75 0.29 -22.39
CA ILE A 42 -8.70 0.97 -23.69
C ILE A 42 -10.07 1.61 -23.95
N LYS A 43 -10.11 2.94 -24.02
CA LYS A 43 -11.35 3.75 -24.10
C LYS A 43 -12.34 3.32 -25.20
N ARG A 44 -11.87 2.74 -26.31
CA ARG A 44 -12.70 2.32 -27.46
C ARG A 44 -12.76 0.80 -27.65
N SER A 45 -12.26 0.03 -26.69
CA SER A 45 -12.35 -1.43 -26.72
C SER A 45 -13.74 -1.88 -26.29
N GLU A 46 -14.23 -2.98 -26.85
CA GLU A 46 -15.45 -3.66 -26.38
C GLU A 46 -15.30 -4.19 -24.94
N LYS A 47 -14.05 -4.33 -24.46
CA LYS A 47 -13.72 -4.71 -23.08
C LYS A 47 -13.28 -3.51 -22.22
N GLY A 48 -13.40 -2.29 -22.75
CA GLY A 48 -12.97 -1.06 -22.09
C GLY A 48 -13.94 -0.58 -21.00
N PRO A 49 -13.56 0.46 -20.25
CA PRO A 49 -14.32 0.94 -19.08
C PRO A 49 -15.78 1.32 -19.34
N LEU A 50 -16.09 1.78 -20.55
CA LEU A 50 -17.46 2.11 -20.95
C LEU A 50 -18.38 0.88 -21.04
N HIS A 51 -17.81 -0.32 -21.15
CA HIS A 51 -18.53 -1.58 -21.39
C HIS A 51 -18.40 -2.59 -20.25
N TRP A 52 -17.62 -2.33 -19.20
CA TRP A 52 -17.38 -3.29 -18.11
C TRP A 52 -18.67 -3.87 -17.50
N GLY A 53 -19.70 -3.05 -17.30
CA GLY A 53 -20.96 -3.53 -16.74
C GLY A 53 -21.80 -4.42 -17.67
N ASP A 54 -21.44 -4.51 -18.95
CA ASP A 54 -22.07 -5.38 -19.94
C ASP A 54 -21.32 -6.70 -20.14
N LEU A 55 -20.07 -6.81 -19.67
CA LEU A 55 -19.24 -8.00 -19.87
C LEU A 55 -19.72 -9.19 -19.04
N LYS A 56 -20.20 -8.94 -17.82
CA LYS A 56 -20.70 -9.96 -16.89
C LYS A 56 -21.86 -9.44 -16.05
N LYS A 57 -22.78 -10.34 -15.70
CA LYS A 57 -23.96 -10.00 -14.89
C LYS A 57 -23.57 -9.44 -13.52
N GLU A 58 -22.57 -10.03 -12.88
CA GLU A 58 -22.02 -9.61 -11.59
C GLU A 58 -21.31 -8.24 -11.63
N TRP A 59 -20.94 -7.75 -12.82
CA TRP A 59 -20.29 -6.45 -13.00
C TRP A 59 -21.28 -5.32 -13.32
N GLY A 60 -22.59 -5.61 -13.33
CA GLY A 60 -23.62 -4.64 -13.71
C GLY A 60 -23.63 -3.34 -12.90
N ALA A 61 -23.01 -3.32 -11.71
CA ALA A 61 -22.81 -2.10 -10.91
C ALA A 61 -21.89 -1.07 -11.61
N CYS A 62 -20.93 -1.51 -12.43
CA CYS A 62 -20.05 -0.61 -13.20
C CYS A 62 -20.84 0.26 -14.20
N LYS A 63 -21.99 -0.22 -14.66
CA LYS A 63 -22.89 0.50 -15.57
C LYS A 63 -24.03 1.21 -14.85
N ASN A 64 -24.64 0.54 -13.87
CA ASN A 64 -25.90 0.99 -13.27
C ASN A 64 -25.73 1.67 -11.89
N GLY A 65 -24.54 1.56 -11.28
CA GLY A 65 -24.23 2.14 -9.99
C GLY A 65 -24.32 3.66 -9.98
N LYS A 66 -24.79 4.23 -8.87
CA LYS A 66 -24.95 5.69 -8.70
C LYS A 66 -23.92 6.32 -7.76
N MET A 67 -23.06 5.49 -7.18
CA MET A 67 -21.99 5.88 -6.26
C MET A 67 -20.69 5.20 -6.71
N GLN A 68 -20.30 5.44 -7.97
CA GLN A 68 -19.06 4.91 -8.53
C GLN A 68 -17.87 5.82 -8.20
N SER A 69 -16.68 5.23 -8.23
CA SER A 69 -15.39 5.93 -8.20
C SER A 69 -14.63 5.61 -9.50
N PRO A 70 -13.66 6.44 -9.91
CA PRO A 70 -13.22 7.69 -9.26
C PRO A 70 -14.20 8.86 -9.44
N ILE A 71 -13.94 9.98 -8.76
CA ILE A 71 -14.64 11.27 -8.92
C ILE A 71 -13.67 12.46 -8.98
N ASP A 72 -14.18 13.61 -9.44
CA ASP A 72 -13.50 14.90 -9.23
C ASP A 72 -13.80 15.46 -7.83
N LEU A 73 -12.74 15.79 -7.09
CA LEU A 73 -12.77 16.45 -5.80
C LEU A 73 -12.71 17.96 -5.99
N SER A 74 -13.84 18.54 -6.39
CA SER A 74 -13.98 19.98 -6.63
C SER A 74 -14.20 20.76 -5.34
N ARG A 75 -13.43 21.85 -5.16
CA ARG A 75 -13.59 22.79 -4.04
C ARG A 75 -14.98 23.43 -3.98
N HIS A 76 -15.72 23.45 -5.09
CA HIS A 76 -17.07 24.00 -5.14
C HIS A 76 -18.13 23.06 -4.55
N ASN A 77 -17.84 21.76 -4.51
CA ASN A 77 -18.78 20.71 -4.11
C ASN A 77 -18.41 20.03 -2.79
N VAL A 78 -17.34 20.47 -2.12
CA VAL A 78 -16.95 19.95 -0.80
C VAL A 78 -17.66 20.69 0.32
N ARG A 79 -18.04 19.95 1.36
CA ARG A 79 -18.53 20.51 2.62
C ARG A 79 -17.47 20.27 3.69
N VAL A 80 -17.03 21.33 4.36
CA VAL A 80 -16.15 21.22 5.53
C VAL A 80 -16.96 20.63 6.69
N VAL A 81 -16.50 19.49 7.21
CA VAL A 81 -17.12 18.82 8.37
C VAL A 81 -16.09 18.81 9.50
N SER A 82 -16.21 19.77 10.42
CA SER A 82 -15.25 19.98 11.51
C SER A 82 -15.13 18.79 12.48
N GLY A 83 -16.18 17.98 12.62
CA GLY A 83 -16.23 16.82 13.52
C GLY A 83 -15.46 15.57 13.06
N LEU A 84 -14.89 15.54 11.85
CA LEU A 84 -14.18 14.35 11.34
C LEU A 84 -12.86 14.08 12.07
N GLY A 85 -12.19 15.12 12.56
CA GLY A 85 -10.88 15.02 13.20
C GLY A 85 -9.77 14.55 12.26
N LYS A 86 -8.60 14.21 12.83
CA LYS A 86 -7.48 13.64 12.08
C LYS A 86 -7.70 12.13 11.88
N LEU A 87 -7.37 11.63 10.71
CA LEU A 87 -7.39 10.19 10.44
C LEU A 87 -6.43 9.46 11.40
N LYS A 88 -6.98 8.58 12.23
CA LYS A 88 -6.23 7.77 13.20
C LYS A 88 -5.66 6.54 12.47
N LYS A 89 -4.34 6.44 12.44
CA LYS A 89 -3.59 5.37 11.77
C LYS A 89 -2.72 4.66 12.79
N ASN A 90 -2.69 3.33 12.75
CA ASN A 90 -1.84 2.49 13.57
C ASN A 90 -1.23 1.38 12.70
N TYR A 91 -0.36 1.78 11.77
CA TYR A 91 0.31 0.85 10.87
C TYR A 91 1.53 0.22 11.52
N LYS A 92 1.78 -1.04 11.16
CA LYS A 92 2.91 -1.83 11.63
C LYS A 92 3.72 -2.28 10.43
N ALA A 93 5.05 -2.21 10.55
CA ALA A 93 5.93 -2.75 9.52
C ALA A 93 5.74 -4.27 9.46
N GLN A 94 5.44 -4.79 8.28
CA GLN A 94 5.15 -6.20 8.07
C GLN A 94 5.56 -6.62 6.66
N ASN A 95 5.94 -7.88 6.50
CA ASN A 95 6.28 -8.45 5.19
C ASN A 95 5.07 -8.38 4.25
N ALA A 96 5.34 -7.98 3.01
CA ALA A 96 4.36 -7.91 1.94
C ALA A 96 4.90 -8.62 0.70
N SER A 97 4.00 -9.22 -0.08
CA SER A 97 4.33 -9.69 -1.44
C SER A 97 3.99 -8.61 -2.46
N ILE A 98 4.87 -8.40 -3.44
CA ILE A 98 4.53 -7.67 -4.66
C ILE A 98 3.82 -8.64 -5.60
N THR A 99 2.76 -8.18 -6.23
CA THR A 99 2.07 -8.95 -7.28
C THR A 99 1.82 -8.04 -8.46
N ASN A 100 2.22 -8.48 -9.64
CA ASN A 100 1.72 -7.90 -10.88
C ASN A 100 0.41 -8.61 -11.20
N ARG A 101 -0.71 -7.90 -11.06
CA ARG A 101 -2.04 -8.46 -11.37
C ARG A 101 -2.40 -8.34 -12.85
N GLY A 102 -1.52 -7.70 -13.62
CA GLY A 102 -1.59 -7.37 -15.04
C GLY A 102 -2.18 -5.97 -15.28
N HIS A 103 -3.24 -5.59 -14.55
CA HIS A 103 -3.87 -4.28 -14.61
C HIS A 103 -3.29 -3.29 -13.59
N ASP A 104 -2.64 -3.79 -12.55
CA ASP A 104 -1.86 -2.97 -11.63
C ASP A 104 -0.72 -3.76 -10.96
N ILE A 105 0.14 -3.00 -10.27
CA ILE A 105 1.08 -3.56 -9.31
C ILE A 105 0.48 -3.38 -7.92
N ALA A 106 0.50 -4.45 -7.12
CA ALA A 106 -0.05 -4.44 -5.77
C ALA A 106 0.95 -4.96 -4.74
N LEU A 107 0.93 -4.39 -3.53
CA LEU A 107 1.46 -5.02 -2.32
C LEU A 107 0.32 -5.70 -1.57
N LYS A 108 0.53 -6.94 -1.14
CA LYS A 108 -0.42 -7.69 -0.31
C LYS A 108 0.23 -8.11 1.01
N TRP A 109 -0.45 -7.86 2.13
CA TRP A 109 -0.02 -8.31 3.46
C TRP A 109 -0.84 -9.53 3.90
N LYS A 110 -0.15 -10.62 4.25
CA LYS A 110 -0.78 -11.79 4.87
C LYS A 110 -1.02 -11.58 6.37
N GLU A 111 -0.03 -10.97 7.02
CA GLU A 111 -0.03 -10.68 8.45
C GLU A 111 -0.61 -9.28 8.76
N ASP A 112 -0.79 -8.97 10.04
CA ASP A 112 -1.33 -7.68 10.52
C ASP A 112 -0.38 -6.50 10.24
N ALA A 113 -0.62 -5.78 9.15
CA ALA A 113 0.05 -4.52 8.81
C ALA A 113 -0.51 -3.29 9.56
N GLY A 114 -1.39 -3.52 10.53
CA GLY A 114 -2.07 -2.49 11.30
C GLY A 114 -3.35 -1.98 10.63
N SER A 115 -3.88 -0.89 11.15
CA SER A 115 -5.25 -0.45 10.85
C SER A 115 -5.42 1.05 10.81
N ILE A 116 -6.58 1.47 10.30
CA ILE A 116 -7.16 2.80 10.52
C ILE A 116 -8.44 2.69 11.34
N ASN A 117 -8.78 3.76 12.06
CA ASN A 117 -10.04 3.84 12.80
C ASN A 117 -10.94 4.92 12.20
N ILE A 118 -12.16 4.53 11.81
CA ILE A 118 -13.21 5.42 11.33
C ILE A 118 -14.41 5.26 12.24
N ASN A 119 -14.73 6.30 13.02
CA ASN A 119 -15.87 6.33 13.95
C ASN A 119 -15.95 5.09 14.86
N GLY A 120 -14.82 4.68 15.44
CA GLY A 120 -14.75 3.53 16.34
C GLY A 120 -14.64 2.17 15.64
N THR A 121 -14.84 2.10 14.32
CA THR A 121 -14.63 0.87 13.55
C THR A 121 -13.18 0.79 13.08
N GLU A 122 -12.51 -0.33 13.36
CA GLU A 122 -11.19 -0.62 12.82
C GLU A 122 -11.27 -1.25 11.43
N TYR A 123 -10.42 -0.75 10.52
CA TYR A 123 -10.22 -1.29 9.18
C TYR A 123 -8.74 -1.64 9.02
N PHE A 124 -8.45 -2.92 8.85
CA PHE A 124 -7.09 -3.46 8.76
C PHE A 124 -6.57 -3.32 7.33
N LEU A 125 -5.33 -2.84 7.16
CA LEU A 125 -4.68 -2.72 5.86
C LEU A 125 -4.44 -4.12 5.27
N ARG A 126 -4.91 -4.35 4.04
CA ARG A 126 -4.79 -5.65 3.36
C ARG A 126 -3.92 -5.59 2.13
N GLN A 127 -4.11 -4.57 1.32
CA GLN A 127 -3.34 -4.38 0.11
C GLN A 127 -3.22 -2.91 -0.22
N CYS A 128 -2.23 -2.58 -1.03
CA CYS A 128 -2.21 -1.33 -1.75
C CYS A 128 -1.81 -1.54 -3.20
N HIS A 129 -2.31 -0.70 -4.09
CA HIS A 129 -2.04 -0.79 -5.51
C HIS A 129 -1.96 0.61 -6.13
N TRP A 130 -1.32 0.70 -7.29
CA TRP A 130 -1.03 1.96 -7.96
C TRP A 130 -1.73 2.07 -9.30
N HIS A 131 -2.22 3.27 -9.60
CA HIS A 131 -2.74 3.68 -10.89
C HIS A 131 -1.91 4.82 -11.47
N SER A 132 -1.61 4.74 -12.77
CA SER A 132 -0.90 5.79 -13.51
C SER A 132 -1.60 6.04 -14.84
N PRO A 133 -2.12 7.26 -15.10
CA PRO A 133 -2.15 8.43 -14.20
C PRO A 133 -3.13 8.24 -13.02
N SER A 134 -3.33 9.27 -12.19
CA SER A 134 -4.34 9.21 -11.12
C SER A 134 -5.75 8.99 -11.66
N GLU A 135 -6.56 8.23 -10.93
CA GLU A 135 -7.97 8.00 -11.25
C GLU A 135 -8.81 9.18 -10.75
N HIS A 136 -8.61 9.59 -9.49
CA HIS A 136 -9.24 10.80 -8.94
C HIS A 136 -8.60 12.05 -9.50
N THR A 137 -9.40 13.13 -9.53
CA THR A 137 -8.93 14.47 -9.89
C THR A 137 -9.23 15.46 -8.77
N ILE A 138 -8.46 16.57 -8.70
CA ILE A 138 -8.73 17.68 -7.79
C ILE A 138 -8.97 18.94 -8.61
N ASN A 139 -10.21 19.44 -8.61
CA ASN A 139 -10.66 20.53 -9.48
C ASN A 139 -10.36 20.25 -10.96
N GLY A 140 -10.65 19.04 -11.42
CA GLY A 140 -10.41 18.56 -12.78
C GLY A 140 -8.93 18.29 -13.11
N ARG A 141 -8.00 18.51 -12.18
CA ARG A 141 -6.59 18.20 -12.39
C ARG A 141 -6.30 16.73 -12.06
N MET A 142 -5.75 16.03 -13.03
CA MET A 142 -5.13 14.71 -12.89
C MET A 142 -3.70 14.82 -12.36
N TYR A 143 -3.27 13.80 -11.62
CA TYR A 143 -1.98 13.68 -10.97
C TYR A 143 -1.19 12.53 -11.61
N ASP A 144 0.13 12.50 -11.39
CA ASP A 144 1.02 11.62 -12.15
C ASP A 144 0.89 10.15 -11.74
N LEU A 145 0.46 9.89 -10.50
CA LEU A 145 0.24 8.55 -9.94
C LEU A 145 -0.76 8.65 -8.77
N GLU A 146 -1.50 7.57 -8.53
CA GLU A 146 -2.37 7.41 -7.37
C GLU A 146 -2.13 6.06 -6.68
N LEU A 147 -1.94 6.08 -5.36
CA LEU A 147 -1.89 4.89 -4.52
C LEU A 147 -3.23 4.70 -3.82
N HIS A 148 -3.80 3.52 -3.96
CA HIS A 148 -4.94 3.08 -3.18
C HIS A 148 -4.48 2.15 -2.07
N MET A 149 -4.72 2.53 -0.80
CA MET A 149 -4.53 1.65 0.36
C MET A 149 -5.87 1.08 0.79
N VAL A 150 -6.08 -0.21 0.57
CA VAL A 150 -7.36 -0.91 0.80
C VAL A 150 -7.37 -1.56 2.17
N HIS A 151 -8.39 -1.24 2.95
CA HIS A 151 -8.58 -1.71 4.31
C HIS A 151 -9.92 -2.43 4.46
N GLU A 152 -9.95 -3.45 5.31
CA GLU A 152 -11.16 -4.25 5.56
C GLU A 152 -11.46 -4.31 7.07
N SER A 153 -12.73 -4.12 7.42
CA SER A 153 -13.20 -4.32 8.79
C SER A 153 -13.44 -5.81 9.08
N LYS A 154 -13.10 -6.26 10.30
CA LYS A 154 -13.37 -7.62 10.80
C LYS A 154 -14.80 -7.80 11.34
N THR A 155 -15.63 -6.76 11.31
CA THR A 155 -17.02 -6.83 11.79
C THR A 155 -17.83 -7.88 11.03
N ASN A 156 -18.81 -8.52 11.69
CA ASN A 156 -19.71 -9.52 11.09
C ASN A 156 -20.60 -8.97 9.95
N LEU A 157 -20.56 -7.66 9.69
CA LEU A 157 -21.17 -7.04 8.53
C LEU A 157 -20.24 -7.21 7.32
N LYS A 158 -20.70 -8.01 6.33
CA LYS A 158 -19.93 -8.31 5.12
C LYS A 158 -19.46 -7.04 4.40
N ASN A 159 -18.24 -7.09 3.85
CA ASN A 159 -17.69 -6.18 2.84
C ASN A 159 -17.59 -4.70 3.24
N ARG A 160 -17.24 -4.41 4.50
CA ARG A 160 -16.91 -3.05 4.95
C ARG A 160 -15.46 -2.73 4.56
N ILE A 161 -15.30 -2.09 3.40
CA ILE A 161 -14.02 -1.65 2.85
C ILE A 161 -13.85 -0.14 3.08
N ALA A 162 -12.63 0.29 3.36
CA ALA A 162 -12.21 1.69 3.34
C ALA A 162 -10.93 1.84 2.52
N VAL A 163 -10.88 2.82 1.62
CA VAL A 163 -9.72 3.10 0.78
C VAL A 163 -9.15 4.48 1.12
N ILE A 164 -7.84 4.56 1.32
CA ILE A 164 -7.12 5.84 1.37
C ILE A 164 -6.41 6.03 0.04
N GLY A 165 -6.75 7.11 -0.67
CA GLY A 165 -6.05 7.55 -1.87
C GLY A 165 -4.90 8.52 -1.54
N LEU A 166 -3.73 8.30 -2.12
CA LEU A 166 -2.61 9.25 -2.11
C LEU A 166 -2.27 9.65 -3.54
N LEU A 167 -2.31 10.94 -3.83
CA LEU A 167 -1.99 11.50 -5.14
C LEU A 167 -0.54 11.98 -5.18
N PHE A 168 0.16 11.65 -6.25
CA PHE A 168 1.58 11.94 -6.43
C PHE A 168 1.80 12.97 -7.54
N LYS A 169 2.89 13.73 -7.40
CA LYS A 169 3.46 14.52 -8.49
C LYS A 169 4.90 14.08 -8.70
N ILE A 170 5.34 14.06 -9.95
CA ILE A 170 6.74 13.77 -10.30
C ILE A 170 7.65 14.75 -9.54
N GLY A 171 8.69 14.19 -8.91
CA GLY A 171 9.59 14.93 -8.06
C GLY A 171 10.58 14.00 -7.35
N ARG A 172 10.77 14.21 -6.05
CA ARG A 172 11.69 13.39 -5.25
C ARG A 172 11.21 11.92 -5.22
N PRO A 173 12.14 10.94 -5.23
CA PRO A 173 11.77 9.53 -5.10
C PRO A 173 10.97 9.26 -3.83
N ASP A 174 9.87 8.53 -3.98
CA ASP A 174 9.09 8.04 -2.84
C ASP A 174 9.85 6.87 -2.17
N PRO A 175 10.03 6.88 -0.83
CA PRO A 175 10.77 5.82 -0.14
C PRO A 175 10.18 4.41 -0.29
N ILE A 176 8.85 4.27 -0.39
CA ILE A 176 8.21 2.95 -0.56
C ILE A 176 8.52 2.43 -1.96
N LEU A 177 8.35 3.26 -2.98
CA LEU A 177 8.69 2.91 -4.36
C LEU A 177 10.20 2.71 -4.58
N SER A 178 11.03 3.40 -3.80
CA SER A 178 12.50 3.31 -3.91
C SER A 178 13.05 2.06 -3.23
N LYS A 179 12.42 1.57 -2.16
CA LYS A 179 12.87 0.39 -1.42
C LYS A 179 12.81 -0.90 -2.25
N ASN A 180 11.97 -0.92 -3.29
CA ASN A 180 11.87 -2.03 -4.23
C ASN A 180 12.90 -1.97 -5.37
N ARG A 181 13.87 -1.04 -5.32
CA ARG A 181 15.07 -1.08 -6.17
C ARG A 181 16.15 -2.00 -5.55
N THR A 182 15.87 -3.30 -5.47
CA THR A 182 16.92 -4.29 -5.22
C THR A 182 17.25 -5.00 -6.53
N GLN A 183 18.40 -4.60 -7.09
CA GLN A 183 19.26 -5.28 -8.07
C GLN A 183 18.57 -5.93 -9.29
N VAL A 184 18.50 -5.16 -10.38
CA VAL A 184 18.79 -5.73 -11.70
C VAL A 184 20.28 -5.56 -11.94
#